data_AF-A0A841DFZ7-F1
#
_entry.id   AF-A0A841DFZ7-F1
#
_cell.length_a   1.000
_cell.length_b   1.000
_cell.length_c   1.000
_cell.angle_alpha   90.00
_cell.angle_beta   90.00
_cell.angle_gamma   90.00
#
_symmetry.space_group_name_H-M   'P 1'
#
loop_
_entity.id
_entity.type
_entity.pdbx_description
1 polymer ?
#
loop_
_entity_poly.entity_id
_entity_poly.type
_entity_poly.pdbx_seq_one_letter_code
_entity_poly.pdbx_strand_id
1 'polypeptide(L)'
;MDELVEHWTVLSDEQNLIATKHGATRLGFALLLKFYTRHGRFPRGPADFPDEVIDHLARQMKVPAADAGAYEWSGRTAARHRVEIRAHLGFRECSVADADKLTDWLAANVAHAERDADRVRAELLKKMRAERIESSSDGRIGRMVASALRTAEATWFVTIAARLDAVATARVLALVGWGEQEEGIESAGNAGNTEGAGTDDGAEDPDSLLALIKSMPGNVSRESMFTEIRKLRAARGVGLPSGLFADVAPKVLAA
;
A
#
# COMPACT_ATOMS: atom_id res chain seq x y z
N MET A 1 13.66 11.64 -27.72
CA MET A 1 14.70 12.71 -27.68
C MET A 1 14.45 13.68 -26.54
N ASP A 2 13.26 14.28 -26.41
CA ASP A 2 12.96 15.24 -25.33
C ASP A 2 13.14 14.68 -23.91
N GLU A 3 12.63 13.46 -23.64
CA GLU A 3 12.77 12.84 -22.31
C GLU A 3 14.22 12.53 -21.92
N LEU A 4 15.07 12.23 -22.91
CA LEU A 4 16.49 11.99 -22.70
C LEU A 4 17.22 13.27 -22.29
N VAL A 5 16.94 14.38 -22.99
CA VAL A 5 17.55 15.68 -22.69
C VAL A 5 17.06 16.19 -21.34
N GLU A 6 15.77 16.04 -21.03
CA GLU A 6 15.19 16.53 -19.78
C GLU A 6 15.78 15.83 -18.54
N HIS A 7 15.94 14.51 -18.58
CA HIS A 7 16.28 13.74 -17.37
C HIS A 7 17.70 13.17 -17.32
N TRP A 8 18.37 13.08 -18.46
CA TRP A 8 19.67 12.41 -18.59
C TRP A 8 20.80 13.34 -19.03
N THR A 9 20.56 14.65 -19.06
CA THR A 9 21.63 15.65 -19.23
C THR A 9 22.37 15.87 -17.90
N VAL A 10 23.70 15.82 -17.94
CA VAL A 10 24.57 16.12 -16.79
C VAL A 10 24.78 17.63 -16.67
N LEU A 11 24.38 18.18 -15.52
CA LEU A 11 24.46 19.60 -15.20
C LEU A 11 25.88 20.00 -14.74
N SER A 12 26.17 21.31 -14.72
CA SER A 12 27.52 21.83 -14.44
C SER A 12 28.03 21.50 -13.04
N ASP A 13 27.17 21.49 -12.04
CA ASP A 13 27.48 21.07 -10.66
C ASP A 13 27.74 19.55 -10.58
N GLU A 14 26.94 18.75 -11.28
CA GLU A 14 27.12 17.29 -11.41
C GLU A 14 28.45 16.94 -12.11
N GLN A 15 28.88 17.74 -13.10
CA GLN A 15 30.15 17.52 -13.82
C GLN A 15 31.37 17.56 -12.92
N ASN A 16 31.41 18.43 -11.91
CA ASN A 16 32.52 18.51 -10.96
C ASN A 16 32.66 17.22 -10.16
N LEU A 17 31.53 16.62 -9.77
CA LEU A 17 31.48 15.36 -9.03
C LEU A 17 32.01 14.19 -9.88
N ILE A 18 31.63 14.19 -11.16
CA ILE A 18 32.02 13.14 -12.12
C ILE A 18 33.46 13.30 -12.61
N ALA A 19 33.99 14.53 -12.69
CA ALA A 19 35.35 14.81 -13.19
C ALA A 19 36.46 14.12 -12.38
N THR A 20 36.18 13.81 -11.11
CA THR A 20 37.11 13.06 -10.23
C THR A 20 37.17 11.56 -10.53
N LYS A 21 36.34 11.05 -11.46
CA LYS A 21 36.22 9.63 -11.80
C LYS A 21 36.85 9.35 -13.18
N HIS A 22 37.33 8.13 -13.39
CA HIS A 22 38.10 7.76 -14.58
C HIS A 22 37.65 6.43 -15.19
N GLY A 23 37.79 6.29 -16.52
CA GLY A 23 37.38 5.10 -17.28
C GLY A 23 35.94 4.69 -16.97
N ALA A 24 35.73 3.37 -16.78
CA ALA A 24 34.40 2.80 -16.49
C ALA A 24 33.72 3.37 -15.25
N THR A 25 34.48 3.84 -14.26
CA THR A 25 33.90 4.46 -13.06
C THR A 25 33.25 5.82 -13.35
N ARG A 26 33.65 6.51 -14.42
CA ARG A 26 33.08 7.79 -14.83
C ARG A 26 31.66 7.60 -15.37
N LEU A 27 31.47 6.65 -16.29
CA LEU A 27 30.15 6.32 -16.85
C LEU A 27 29.25 5.72 -15.78
N GLY A 28 29.76 4.76 -15.00
CA GLY A 28 28.99 4.15 -13.90
C GLY A 28 28.52 5.17 -12.87
N PHE A 29 29.37 6.14 -12.49
CA PHE A 29 28.97 7.21 -11.59
C PHE A 29 27.87 8.09 -12.18
N ALA A 30 28.00 8.52 -13.45
CA ALA A 30 26.99 9.34 -14.12
C ALA A 30 25.63 8.63 -14.21
N LEU A 31 25.63 7.33 -14.55
CA LEU A 31 24.44 6.49 -14.58
C LEU A 31 23.77 6.41 -13.20
N LEU A 32 24.54 6.14 -12.14
CA LEU A 32 24.01 6.12 -10.77
C LEU A 32 23.39 7.47 -10.37
N LEU A 33 24.08 8.57 -10.67
CA LEU A 33 23.63 9.92 -10.32
C LEU A 33 22.31 10.27 -11.02
N LYS A 34 22.25 10.15 -12.35
CA LYS A 34 21.04 10.51 -13.10
C LYS A 34 19.87 9.60 -12.78
N PHE A 35 20.12 8.30 -12.61
CA PHE A 35 19.08 7.36 -12.17
C PHE A 35 18.51 7.76 -10.80
N TYR A 36 19.37 8.14 -9.86
CA TYR A 36 18.95 8.59 -8.53
C TYR A 36 18.14 9.88 -8.59
N THR A 37 18.58 10.89 -9.35
CA THR A 37 17.86 12.16 -9.50
C THR A 37 16.45 11.94 -10.06
N ARG A 38 16.29 11.00 -10.99
CA ARG A 38 14.99 10.67 -11.59
C ARG A 38 14.11 9.84 -10.63
N HIS A 39 14.65 8.75 -10.09
CA HIS A 39 13.86 7.71 -9.41
C HIS A 39 13.92 7.77 -7.87
N GLY A 40 14.85 8.54 -7.29
CA GLY A 40 15.06 8.63 -5.84
C GLY A 40 15.65 7.38 -5.19
N ARG A 41 16.09 6.39 -5.99
CA ARG A 41 16.76 5.16 -5.56
C ARG A 41 17.90 4.83 -6.51
N PHE A 42 18.78 3.90 -6.13
CA PHE A 42 19.81 3.39 -7.03
C PHE A 42 19.30 2.27 -7.95
N PRO A 43 19.90 2.11 -9.14
CA PRO A 43 19.64 0.97 -10.03
C PRO A 43 20.25 -0.32 -9.44
N ARG A 44 19.72 -1.46 -9.89
CA ARG A 44 20.24 -2.80 -9.55
C ARG A 44 21.45 -3.17 -10.40
N GLY A 45 21.55 -2.58 -11.60
CA GLY A 45 22.61 -2.86 -12.56
C GLY A 45 22.37 -2.16 -13.90
N PRO A 46 23.12 -2.52 -14.95
CA PRO A 46 23.02 -1.86 -16.25
C PRO A 46 21.70 -2.18 -16.97
N ALA A 47 21.07 -3.31 -16.65
CA ALA A 47 19.76 -3.71 -17.21
C ALA A 47 18.60 -2.81 -16.77
N ASP A 48 18.78 -1.95 -15.77
CA ASP A 48 17.77 -0.95 -15.38
C ASP A 48 17.75 0.26 -16.34
N PHE A 49 18.64 0.29 -17.35
CA PHE A 49 18.78 1.38 -18.31
C PHE A 49 18.50 0.90 -19.73
N PRO A 50 17.69 1.64 -20.52
CA PRO A 50 17.67 1.47 -21.97
C PRO A 50 19.04 1.80 -22.58
N ASP A 51 19.43 1.09 -23.64
CA ASP A 51 20.72 1.29 -24.32
C ASP A 51 20.93 2.75 -24.77
N GLU A 52 19.87 3.41 -25.23
CA GLU A 52 19.89 4.82 -25.64
C GLU A 52 20.36 5.77 -24.53
N VAL A 53 19.99 5.47 -23.28
CA VAL A 53 20.40 6.26 -22.10
C VAL A 53 21.89 6.07 -21.83
N ILE A 54 22.38 4.82 -21.92
CA ILE A 54 23.79 4.50 -21.75
C ILE A 54 24.61 5.23 -22.82
N ASP A 55 24.21 5.15 -24.09
CA ASP A 55 24.88 5.82 -25.21
C ASP A 55 24.88 7.35 -25.09
N HIS A 56 23.77 7.91 -24.62
CA HIS A 56 23.67 9.35 -24.41
C HIS A 56 24.62 9.85 -23.31
N LEU A 57 24.66 9.17 -22.17
CA LEU A 57 25.58 9.53 -21.08
C LEU A 57 27.04 9.26 -21.44
N ALA A 58 27.34 8.16 -22.14
CA ALA A 58 28.68 7.84 -22.62
C ALA A 58 29.24 8.95 -23.52
N ARG A 59 28.41 9.47 -24.44
CA ARG A 59 28.76 10.62 -25.30
C ARG A 59 29.08 11.88 -24.48
N GLN A 60 28.25 12.21 -23.48
CA GLN A 60 28.52 13.36 -22.62
C GLN A 60 29.83 13.20 -21.84
N MET A 61 30.12 11.99 -21.35
CA MET A 61 31.32 11.69 -20.56
C MET A 61 32.59 11.47 -21.41
N LYS A 62 32.44 11.42 -22.75
CA LYS A 62 33.50 11.13 -23.72
C LYS A 62 34.22 9.80 -23.44
N VAL A 63 33.43 8.75 -23.17
CA VAL A 63 33.90 7.38 -22.92
C VAL A 63 33.08 6.38 -23.75
N PRO A 64 33.58 5.16 -24.01
CA PRO A 64 32.82 4.13 -24.71
C PRO A 64 31.59 3.69 -23.91
N ALA A 65 30.46 3.41 -24.57
CA ALA A 65 29.27 2.86 -23.91
C ALA A 65 29.52 1.48 -23.29
N ALA A 66 30.41 0.68 -23.90
CA ALA A 66 30.83 -0.63 -23.40
C ALA A 66 31.43 -0.58 -21.98
N ASP A 67 31.95 0.58 -21.55
CA ASP A 67 32.48 0.78 -20.22
C ASP A 67 31.41 0.58 -19.12
N ALA A 68 30.11 0.71 -19.44
CA ALA A 68 29.02 0.43 -18.51
C ALA A 68 29.02 -1.04 -18.05
N GLY A 69 29.43 -1.96 -18.94
CA GLY A 69 29.58 -3.38 -18.62
C GLY A 69 30.82 -3.70 -17.77
N ALA A 70 31.83 -2.83 -17.81
CA ALA A 70 33.04 -2.96 -16.99
C ALA A 70 32.89 -2.36 -15.58
N TYR A 71 31.80 -1.63 -15.33
CA TYR A 71 31.52 -1.05 -14.01
C TYR A 71 30.92 -2.10 -13.06
N GLU A 72 31.55 -2.29 -11.90
CA GLU A 72 31.07 -3.23 -10.88
C GLU A 72 30.02 -2.58 -9.96
N TRP A 73 28.74 -2.92 -10.18
CA TRP A 73 27.56 -2.29 -9.56
C TRP A 73 27.34 -2.66 -8.09
N SER A 74 27.87 -3.81 -7.66
CA SER A 74 27.70 -4.35 -6.30
C SER A 74 28.96 -4.20 -5.43
N GLY A 75 30.08 -3.79 -6.01
CA GLY A 75 31.38 -3.71 -5.34
C GLY A 75 31.57 -2.49 -4.43
N ARG A 76 32.75 -2.45 -3.78
CA ARG A 76 33.17 -1.36 -2.87
C ARG A 76 33.14 0.02 -3.52
N THR A 77 33.53 0.11 -4.80
CA THR A 77 33.52 1.37 -5.56
C THR A 77 32.09 1.91 -5.72
N ALA A 78 31.13 1.06 -6.10
CA ALA A 78 29.73 1.46 -6.20
C ALA A 78 29.13 1.85 -4.84
N ALA A 79 29.47 1.13 -3.77
CA ALA A 79 29.07 1.53 -2.42
C ALA A 79 29.56 2.94 -2.06
N ARG A 80 30.83 3.25 -2.34
CA ARG A 80 31.39 4.60 -2.14
C ARG A 80 30.67 5.65 -2.98
N HIS A 81 30.39 5.35 -4.25
CA HIS A 81 29.67 6.27 -5.15
C HIS A 81 28.25 6.56 -4.64
N ARG A 82 27.52 5.55 -4.13
CA ARG A 82 26.20 5.75 -3.55
C ARG A 82 26.21 6.70 -2.35
N VAL A 83 27.22 6.58 -1.49
CA VAL A 83 27.43 7.51 -0.36
C VAL A 83 27.71 8.93 -0.84
N GLU A 84 28.60 9.07 -1.82
CA GLU A 84 28.97 10.37 -2.40
C GLU A 84 27.77 11.07 -3.07
N ILE A 85 26.97 10.33 -3.84
CA ILE A 85 25.75 10.84 -4.49
C ILE A 85 24.72 11.25 -3.44
N ARG A 86 24.49 10.44 -2.41
CA ARG A 86 23.58 10.80 -1.32
C ARG A 86 24.01 12.07 -0.60
N ALA A 87 25.30 12.19 -0.27
CA ALA A 87 25.84 13.39 0.36
C ALA A 87 25.68 14.63 -0.53
N HIS A 88 25.97 14.51 -1.83
CA HIS A 88 25.80 15.61 -2.79
C HIS A 88 24.34 16.06 -2.93
N LEU A 89 23.41 15.10 -3.01
CA LEU A 89 21.98 15.40 -3.15
C LEU A 89 21.28 15.69 -1.81
N GLY A 90 21.98 15.55 -0.68
CA GLY A 90 21.43 15.75 0.66
C GLY A 90 20.39 14.71 1.07
N PHE A 91 20.48 13.48 0.55
CA PHE A 91 19.60 12.36 0.91
C PHE A 91 20.28 11.40 1.89
N ARG A 92 19.45 10.66 2.63
CA ARG A 92 19.88 9.59 3.54
C ARG A 92 19.17 8.28 3.24
N GLU A 93 19.77 7.18 3.66
CA GLU A 93 19.14 5.85 3.52
C GLU A 93 17.85 5.76 4.35
N CYS A 94 16.89 4.98 3.85
CA CYS A 94 15.66 4.67 4.57
C CYS A 94 15.93 3.61 5.65
N SER A 95 15.90 4.04 6.92
CA SER A 95 15.98 3.12 8.05
C SER A 95 14.69 2.31 8.22
N VAL A 96 14.70 1.34 9.15
CA VAL A 96 13.48 0.64 9.57
C VAL A 96 12.51 1.62 10.25
N ALA A 97 13.03 2.45 11.17
CA ALA A 97 12.23 3.47 11.86
C ALA A 97 11.57 4.47 10.90
N ASP A 98 12.25 4.84 9.81
CA ASP A 98 11.64 5.68 8.77
C ASP A 98 10.48 4.96 8.08
N ALA A 99 10.67 3.68 7.74
CA ALA A 99 9.63 2.91 7.06
C ALA A 99 8.39 2.75 7.94
N ASP A 100 8.57 2.51 9.25
CA ASP A 100 7.46 2.42 10.20
C ASP A 100 6.75 3.78 10.32
N LYS A 101 7.50 4.86 10.58
CA LYS A 101 6.97 6.23 10.66
C LYS A 101 6.21 6.63 9.40
N LEU A 102 6.75 6.32 8.21
CA LEU A 102 6.12 6.63 6.93
C LEU A 102 4.85 5.80 6.71
N THR A 103 4.84 4.54 7.15
CA THR A 103 3.67 3.66 7.07
C THR A 103 2.54 4.17 7.96
N ASP A 104 2.85 4.56 9.20
CA ASP A 104 1.88 5.13 10.14
C ASP A 104 1.33 6.46 9.64
N TRP A 105 2.22 7.33 9.12
CA TRP A 105 1.80 8.58 8.50
C TRP A 105 0.87 8.32 7.31
N LEU A 106 1.20 7.36 6.46
CA LEU A 106 0.41 7.02 5.28
C LEU A 106 -0.97 6.48 5.68
N ALA A 107 -1.03 5.64 6.72
CA ALA A 107 -2.29 5.14 7.28
C ALA A 107 -3.19 6.29 7.75
N ALA A 108 -2.64 7.17 8.60
CA ALA A 108 -3.40 8.24 9.23
C ALA A 108 -3.75 9.41 8.30
N ASN A 109 -2.95 9.70 7.27
CA ASN A 109 -3.08 10.94 6.48
C ASN A 109 -3.55 10.70 5.04
N VAL A 110 -3.46 9.47 4.52
CA VAL A 110 -3.79 9.18 3.12
C VAL A 110 -4.74 7.99 3.00
N ALA A 111 -4.36 6.83 3.55
CA ALA A 111 -5.10 5.58 3.41
C ALA A 111 -6.46 5.60 4.14
N HIS A 112 -6.67 6.54 5.06
CA HIS A 112 -7.97 6.85 5.68
C HIS A 112 -8.99 7.50 4.71
N ALA A 113 -8.60 7.82 3.47
CA ALA A 113 -9.52 8.39 2.49
C ALA A 113 -9.33 7.83 1.08
N GLU A 114 -8.11 7.40 0.74
CA GLU A 114 -7.76 6.79 -0.55
C GLU A 114 -7.44 5.31 -0.38
N ARG A 115 -8.12 4.45 -1.16
CA ARG A 115 -7.96 2.99 -1.15
C ARG A 115 -7.20 2.45 -2.36
N ASP A 116 -7.03 3.28 -3.40
CA ASP A 116 -6.24 2.94 -4.58
C ASP A 116 -4.75 2.88 -4.23
N ALA A 117 -4.16 1.69 -4.35
CA ALA A 117 -2.78 1.44 -3.94
C ALA A 117 -1.76 2.29 -4.73
N ASP A 118 -2.01 2.60 -6.01
CA ASP A 118 -1.10 3.38 -6.83
C ASP A 118 -1.12 4.86 -6.43
N ARG A 119 -2.30 5.39 -6.10
CA ARG A 119 -2.42 6.76 -5.56
C ARG A 119 -1.77 6.89 -4.19
N VAL A 120 -1.98 5.92 -3.30
CA VAL A 120 -1.32 5.87 -1.99
C VAL A 120 0.21 5.74 -2.14
N ARG A 121 0.69 4.92 -3.08
CA ARG A 121 2.11 4.82 -3.42
C ARG A 121 2.70 6.15 -3.88
N ALA A 122 1.98 6.91 -4.71
CA ALA A 122 2.44 8.20 -5.18
C ALA A 122 2.65 9.20 -4.02
N GLU A 123 1.74 9.23 -3.04
CA GLU A 123 1.87 10.09 -1.85
C GLU A 123 3.05 9.67 -0.95
N LEU A 124 3.29 8.37 -0.78
CA LEU A 124 4.46 7.87 -0.07
C LEU A 124 5.76 8.36 -0.71
N LEU A 125 5.90 8.24 -2.04
CA LEU A 125 7.10 8.69 -2.76
C LEU A 125 7.32 10.21 -2.66
N LYS A 126 6.24 11.00 -2.71
CA LYS A 126 6.30 12.46 -2.48
C LYS A 126 6.81 12.77 -1.07
N LYS A 127 6.28 12.08 -0.06
CA LYS A 127 6.68 12.25 1.35
C LYS A 127 8.14 11.88 1.59
N MET A 128 8.60 10.76 1.03
CA MET A 128 10.02 10.35 1.11
C MET A 128 10.95 11.40 0.49
N ARG A 129 10.59 11.94 -0.68
CA ARG A 129 11.36 13.01 -1.33
C ARG A 129 11.39 14.29 -0.48
N ALA A 130 10.26 14.66 0.11
CA ALA A 130 10.16 15.83 0.99
C ALA A 130 11.02 15.68 2.26
N GLU A 131 11.10 14.47 2.84
CA GLU A 131 11.95 14.17 4.00
C GLU A 131 13.41 13.81 3.64
N ARG A 132 13.79 13.93 2.36
CA ARG A 132 15.13 13.59 1.83
C ARG A 132 15.56 12.15 2.16
N ILE A 133 14.61 11.22 2.08
CA ILE A 133 14.83 9.79 2.31
C ILE A 133 14.95 9.08 0.94
N GLU A 134 15.99 8.28 0.78
CA GLU A 134 16.15 7.39 -0.39
C GLU A 134 14.94 6.47 -0.51
N SER A 135 14.34 6.42 -1.71
CA SER A 135 13.26 5.48 -2.00
C SER A 135 13.76 4.05 -1.80
N SER A 136 12.95 3.26 -1.10
CA SER A 136 13.19 1.83 -0.97
C SER A 136 12.94 1.09 -2.30
N SER A 137 13.25 -0.20 -2.34
CA SER A 137 12.89 -1.06 -3.48
C SER A 137 11.37 -1.09 -3.68
N ASP A 138 10.94 -1.28 -4.93
CA ASP A 138 9.51 -1.29 -5.29
C ASP A 138 8.72 -2.32 -4.46
N GLY A 139 9.29 -3.49 -4.16
CA GLY A 139 8.67 -4.48 -3.30
C GLY A 139 8.53 -4.04 -1.84
N ARG A 140 9.49 -3.28 -1.29
CA ARG A 140 9.37 -2.72 0.07
C ARG A 140 8.34 -1.58 0.11
N ILE A 141 8.32 -0.72 -0.91
CA ILE A 141 7.30 0.33 -1.06
C ILE A 141 5.90 -0.29 -1.14
N GLY A 142 5.71 -1.33 -1.95
CA GLY A 142 4.43 -2.03 -2.05
C GLY A 142 3.97 -2.62 -0.71
N ARG A 143 4.88 -3.19 0.08
CA ARG A 143 4.57 -3.68 1.43
C ARG A 143 4.16 -2.57 2.39
N MET A 144 4.84 -1.43 2.37
CA MET A 144 4.48 -0.26 3.20
C MET A 144 3.08 0.24 2.85
N VAL A 145 2.76 0.36 1.55
CA VAL A 145 1.43 0.77 1.07
C VAL A 145 0.36 -0.21 1.53
N ALA A 146 0.56 -1.51 1.32
CA ALA A 146 -0.38 -2.54 1.75
C ALA A 146 -0.56 -2.55 3.27
N SER A 147 0.52 -2.33 4.03
CA SER A 147 0.45 -2.21 5.48
C SER A 147 -0.36 -0.99 5.92
N ALA A 148 -0.11 0.18 5.34
CA ALA A 148 -0.85 1.40 5.65
C ALA A 148 -2.34 1.28 5.35
N LEU A 149 -2.70 0.67 4.21
CA LEU A 149 -4.09 0.39 3.84
C LEU A 149 -4.78 -0.53 4.85
N ARG A 150 -4.11 -1.61 5.28
CA ARG A 150 -4.64 -2.51 6.31
C ARG A 150 -4.74 -1.83 7.68
N THR A 151 -3.75 -1.04 8.07
CA THR A 151 -3.77 -0.32 9.35
C THR A 151 -4.91 0.69 9.40
N ALA A 152 -5.13 1.46 8.32
CA ALA A 152 -6.25 2.39 8.22
C ALA A 152 -7.60 1.67 8.35
N GLU A 153 -7.73 0.50 7.71
CA GLU A 153 -8.94 -0.32 7.76
C GLU A 153 -9.21 -0.90 9.15
N ALA A 154 -8.20 -1.49 9.79
CA ALA A 154 -8.32 -1.97 11.16
C ALA A 154 -8.68 -0.84 12.14
N THR A 155 -8.12 0.36 11.93
CA THR A 155 -8.45 1.55 12.73
C THR A 155 -9.92 1.93 12.57
N TRP A 156 -10.49 1.85 11.37
CA TRP A 156 -11.92 2.08 11.17
C TRP A 156 -12.77 1.05 11.89
N PHE A 157 -12.46 -0.24 11.78
CA PHE A 157 -13.26 -1.27 12.45
C PHE A 157 -13.33 -1.04 13.96
N VAL A 158 -12.18 -0.75 14.57
CA VAL A 158 -12.12 -0.42 16.01
C VAL A 158 -12.92 0.86 16.30
N THR A 159 -12.72 1.92 15.52
CA THR A 159 -13.35 3.23 15.78
C THR A 159 -14.87 3.19 15.58
N ILE A 160 -15.34 2.52 14.53
CA ILE A 160 -16.77 2.37 14.21
C ILE A 160 -17.44 1.47 15.23
N ALA A 161 -16.83 0.33 15.59
CA ALA A 161 -17.36 -0.56 16.61
C ALA A 161 -17.48 0.16 17.98
N ALA A 162 -16.49 0.98 18.34
CA ALA A 162 -16.52 1.77 19.58
C ALA A 162 -17.65 2.84 19.63
N ARG A 163 -18.29 3.15 18.50
CA ARG A 163 -19.45 4.07 18.44
C ARG A 163 -20.78 3.36 18.64
N LEU A 164 -20.81 2.04 18.61
CA LEU A 164 -22.01 1.25 18.86
C LEU A 164 -22.20 1.07 20.36
N ASP A 165 -23.42 1.28 20.84
CA ASP A 165 -23.79 0.84 22.19
C ASP A 165 -24.03 -0.68 22.22
N ALA A 166 -24.20 -1.23 23.42
CA ALA A 166 -24.41 -2.68 23.60
C ALA A 166 -25.67 -3.18 22.89
N VAL A 167 -26.72 -2.35 22.80
CA VAL A 167 -28.00 -2.72 22.17
C VAL A 167 -27.87 -2.79 20.65
N ALA A 168 -27.25 -1.78 20.04
CA ALA A 168 -26.96 -1.75 18.62
C ALA A 168 -25.98 -2.86 18.23
N THR A 169 -24.96 -3.13 19.07
CA THR A 169 -24.01 -4.22 18.86
C THR A 169 -24.74 -5.57 18.82
N ALA A 170 -25.57 -5.88 19.81
CA ALA A 170 -26.34 -7.12 19.84
C ALA A 170 -27.26 -7.26 18.61
N ARG A 171 -27.89 -6.17 18.18
CA ARG A 171 -28.74 -6.17 16.97
C ARG A 171 -27.95 -6.42 15.68
N VAL A 172 -26.74 -5.88 15.56
CA VAL A 172 -25.86 -6.13 14.41
C VAL A 172 -25.39 -7.59 14.39
N LEU A 173 -24.99 -8.14 15.55
CA LEU A 173 -24.58 -9.54 15.67
C LEU A 173 -25.73 -10.51 15.33
N ALA A 174 -26.95 -10.20 15.76
CA ALA A 174 -28.13 -10.99 15.41
C ALA A 174 -28.41 -11.02 13.90
N LEU A 175 -27.93 -10.04 13.10
CA LEU A 175 -28.10 -10.09 11.65
C LEU A 175 -27.33 -11.25 11.00
N VAL A 176 -26.18 -11.61 11.57
CA VAL A 176 -25.29 -12.66 11.05
C VAL A 176 -25.47 -14.00 11.77
N GLY A 177 -26.54 -14.15 12.57
CA GLY A 177 -26.78 -15.35 13.39
C GLY A 177 -25.82 -15.49 14.58
N TRP A 178 -25.01 -14.45 14.86
CA TRP A 178 -24.05 -14.48 15.95
C TRP A 178 -24.80 -14.22 17.27
N GLY A 179 -25.08 -15.29 18.00
CA GLY A 179 -25.88 -15.28 19.24
C GLY A 179 -27.11 -16.19 19.24
N GLU A 180 -27.37 -16.96 18.17
CA GLU A 180 -28.44 -17.99 18.14
C GLU A 180 -27.92 -19.41 18.42
N GLN A 181 -26.74 -19.56 19.03
CA GLN A 181 -26.31 -20.82 19.64
C GLN A 181 -26.61 -20.82 21.13
N GLU A 182 -27.89 -20.88 21.49
CA GLU A 182 -28.36 -21.50 22.73
C GLU A 182 -29.88 -21.60 22.68
N GLU A 183 -30.37 -22.72 22.16
CA GLU A 183 -31.42 -23.54 22.77
C GLU A 183 -31.74 -24.73 21.85
N GLY A 184 -31.09 -25.87 22.12
CA GLY A 184 -31.23 -27.10 21.33
C GLY A 184 -30.80 -28.35 22.10
N ILE A 185 -31.43 -28.58 23.25
CA ILE A 185 -31.70 -29.86 23.92
C ILE A 185 -30.48 -30.78 24.15
N GLU A 186 -30.15 -30.96 25.44
CA GLU A 186 -29.34 -32.07 25.94
C GLU A 186 -29.81 -33.42 25.38
N SER A 187 -28.95 -34.11 24.63
CA SER A 187 -29.02 -35.56 24.50
C SER A 187 -27.68 -36.16 24.83
N ALA A 188 -27.64 -36.88 25.94
CA ALA A 188 -26.50 -37.61 26.43
C ALA A 188 -25.97 -38.61 25.39
N GLY A 189 -24.66 -38.60 25.12
CA GLY A 189 -24.06 -39.63 24.29
C GLY A 189 -22.61 -39.42 23.88
N ASN A 190 -21.70 -39.86 24.75
CA ASN A 190 -20.36 -40.39 24.46
C ASN A 190 -19.15 -39.44 24.37
N ALA A 191 -18.10 -39.87 25.05
CA ALA A 191 -16.80 -39.25 25.19
C ALA A 191 -15.91 -39.46 23.95
N GLY A 192 -15.07 -38.47 23.65
CA GLY A 192 -13.95 -38.59 22.74
C GLY A 192 -13.24 -37.25 22.54
N ASN A 193 -11.98 -37.17 22.98
CA ASN A 193 -11.05 -36.07 22.69
C ASN A 193 -11.11 -35.63 21.21
N THR A 194 -10.89 -34.34 20.93
CA THR A 194 -9.78 -33.84 20.09
C THR A 194 -9.79 -32.30 20.08
N GLU A 195 -8.65 -31.78 20.51
CA GLU A 195 -7.90 -30.58 20.10
C GLU A 195 -8.54 -29.55 19.17
N GLY A 196 -8.28 -28.28 19.50
CA GLY A 196 -8.74 -27.12 18.76
C GLY A 196 -8.30 -27.08 17.31
N ALA A 197 -9.24 -26.62 16.48
CA ALA A 197 -8.97 -25.94 15.23
C ALA A 197 -10.12 -24.95 15.02
N GLY A 198 -9.96 -23.75 15.59
CA GLY A 198 -10.78 -22.60 15.22
C GLY A 198 -10.52 -22.28 13.76
N THR A 199 -11.35 -22.85 12.90
CA THR A 199 -11.54 -22.42 11.51
C THR A 199 -12.96 -21.85 11.45
N ASP A 200 -13.13 -20.71 12.10
CA ASP A 200 -14.26 -19.81 11.85
C ASP A 200 -13.93 -19.08 10.54
N ASP A 201 -13.93 -19.82 9.44
CA ASP A 201 -14.06 -19.22 8.12
C ASP A 201 -15.48 -18.66 8.10
N GLY A 202 -15.60 -17.33 8.23
CA GLY A 202 -16.84 -16.56 8.25
C GLY A 202 -17.66 -16.68 6.97
N ALA A 203 -18.13 -17.88 6.67
CA ALA A 203 -19.16 -18.15 5.69
C ALA A 203 -20.45 -17.57 6.24
N GLU A 204 -20.95 -16.51 5.61
CA GLU A 204 -22.27 -15.96 5.90
C GLU A 204 -23.28 -17.11 5.86
N ASP A 205 -23.99 -17.36 6.97
CA ASP A 205 -25.09 -18.31 6.97
C ASP A 205 -26.10 -17.85 5.90
N PRO A 206 -26.33 -18.68 4.84
CA PRO A 206 -27.21 -18.31 3.74
C PRO A 206 -28.66 -18.04 4.20
N ASP A 207 -29.03 -18.53 5.39
CA ASP A 207 -30.34 -18.31 5.99
C ASP A 207 -30.37 -17.12 6.98
N SER A 208 -29.25 -16.41 7.15
CA SER A 208 -29.16 -15.25 8.04
C SER A 208 -30.04 -14.07 7.60
N LEU A 209 -30.42 -13.24 8.57
CA LEU A 209 -31.17 -12.02 8.30
C LEU A 209 -30.36 -11.04 7.42
N LEU A 210 -29.03 -11.04 7.53
CA LEU A 210 -28.15 -10.25 6.65
C LEU A 210 -28.20 -10.74 5.20
N ALA A 211 -28.15 -12.06 4.97
CA ALA A 211 -28.28 -12.64 3.63
C ALA A 211 -29.64 -12.28 3.01
N LEU A 212 -30.72 -12.33 3.80
CA LEU A 212 -32.04 -11.87 3.36
C LEU A 212 -32.04 -10.38 2.98
N ILE A 213 -31.44 -9.51 3.79
CA ILE A 213 -31.35 -8.06 3.48
C ILE A 213 -30.57 -7.80 2.19
N LYS A 214 -29.47 -8.53 1.96
CA LYS A 214 -28.62 -8.39 0.76
C LYS A 214 -29.24 -8.94 -0.53
N SER A 215 -30.21 -9.85 -0.42
CA SER A 215 -30.80 -10.50 -1.60
C SER A 215 -31.48 -9.52 -2.55
N MET A 216 -31.33 -9.73 -3.86
CA MET A 216 -31.95 -8.87 -4.87
C MET A 216 -33.49 -8.96 -4.82
N PRO A 217 -34.20 -7.86 -5.09
CA PRO A 217 -35.65 -7.91 -5.26
C PRO A 217 -36.01 -8.73 -6.50
N GLY A 218 -36.95 -9.66 -6.36
CA GLY A 218 -37.51 -10.42 -7.47
C GLY A 218 -38.51 -9.61 -8.32
N ASN A 219 -39.22 -10.29 -9.22
CA ASN A 219 -40.28 -9.68 -10.03
C ASN A 219 -41.34 -9.03 -9.14
N VAL A 220 -41.84 -7.86 -9.59
CA VAL A 220 -42.85 -7.09 -8.84
C VAL A 220 -44.12 -7.92 -8.66
N SER A 221 -44.37 -8.32 -7.42
CA SER A 221 -45.56 -9.02 -6.98
C SER A 221 -45.92 -8.54 -5.57
N ARG A 222 -47.15 -8.83 -5.13
CA ARG A 222 -47.57 -8.54 -3.75
C ARG A 222 -46.65 -9.23 -2.73
N GLU A 223 -46.22 -10.45 -3.02
CA GLU A 223 -45.34 -11.24 -2.17
C GLU A 223 -43.93 -10.64 -2.12
N SER A 224 -43.37 -10.25 -3.27
CA SER A 224 -42.10 -9.52 -3.34
C SER A 224 -42.17 -8.20 -2.55
N MET A 225 -43.26 -7.44 -2.66
CA MET A 225 -43.43 -6.20 -1.90
C MET A 225 -43.42 -6.43 -0.38
N PHE A 226 -44.07 -7.48 0.12
CA PHE A 226 -44.02 -7.80 1.56
C PHE A 226 -42.63 -8.23 2.02
N THR A 227 -41.91 -8.99 1.19
CA THR A 227 -40.52 -9.37 1.46
C THR A 227 -39.61 -8.15 1.53
N GLU A 228 -39.72 -7.22 0.59
CA GLU A 228 -38.93 -5.97 0.61
C GLU A 228 -39.30 -5.07 1.82
N ILE A 229 -40.58 -5.01 2.22
CA ILE A 229 -40.99 -4.33 3.46
C ILE A 229 -40.34 -4.99 4.69
N ARG A 230 -40.28 -6.33 4.73
CA ARG A 230 -39.62 -7.07 5.82
C ARG A 230 -38.13 -6.76 5.87
N LYS A 231 -37.43 -6.76 4.73
CA LYS A 231 -36.02 -6.35 4.63
C LYS A 231 -35.80 -4.94 5.16
N LEU A 232 -36.62 -3.98 4.72
CA LEU A 232 -36.51 -2.58 5.15
C LEU A 232 -36.76 -2.42 6.66
N ARG A 233 -37.74 -3.14 7.22
CA ARG A 233 -38.00 -3.14 8.66
C ARG A 233 -36.84 -3.76 9.44
N ALA A 234 -36.28 -4.86 8.96
CA ALA A 234 -35.11 -5.49 9.57
C ALA A 234 -33.90 -4.54 9.58
N ALA A 235 -33.58 -3.93 8.44
CA ALA A 235 -32.48 -2.97 8.32
C ALA A 235 -32.67 -1.74 9.22
N ARG A 236 -33.88 -1.18 9.29
CA ARG A 236 -34.19 -0.05 10.20
C ARG A 236 -34.19 -0.47 11.67
N GLY A 237 -34.58 -1.71 11.96
CA GLY A 237 -34.63 -2.28 13.31
C GLY A 237 -33.27 -2.38 14.00
N VAL A 238 -32.18 -2.40 13.22
CA VAL A 238 -30.81 -2.35 13.75
C VAL A 238 -30.59 -1.09 14.60
N GLY A 239 -31.14 0.04 14.16
CA GLY A 239 -31.09 1.30 14.92
C GLY A 239 -29.68 1.89 15.04
N LEU A 240 -28.88 1.84 13.96
CA LEU A 240 -27.53 2.38 13.94
C LEU A 240 -27.51 3.89 14.29
N PRO A 241 -26.53 4.36 15.09
CA PRO A 241 -26.47 5.76 15.50
C PRO A 241 -26.18 6.69 14.33
N SER A 242 -26.78 7.87 14.35
CA SER A 242 -26.48 8.93 13.38
C SER A 242 -25.02 9.36 13.54
N GLY A 243 -24.24 9.29 12.46
CA GLY A 243 -22.82 9.62 12.48
C GLY A 243 -21.87 8.44 12.75
N LEU A 244 -22.38 7.19 12.72
CA LEU A 244 -21.55 5.98 12.83
C LEU A 244 -20.32 6.01 11.91
N PHE A 245 -20.46 6.58 10.71
CA PHE A 245 -19.41 6.69 9.69
C PHE A 245 -18.97 8.14 9.41
N ALA A 246 -19.15 9.08 10.35
CA ALA A 246 -18.99 10.52 10.09
C ALA A 246 -17.58 10.94 9.59
N ASP A 247 -16.55 10.18 9.92
CA ASP A 247 -15.14 10.40 9.55
C ASP A 247 -14.64 9.43 8.45
N VAL A 248 -15.52 8.58 7.92
CA VAL A 248 -15.16 7.63 6.86
C VAL A 248 -15.45 8.29 5.52
N ALA A 249 -14.43 8.37 4.66
CA ALA A 249 -14.59 8.95 3.33
C ALA A 249 -15.67 8.18 2.53
N PRO A 250 -16.59 8.86 1.81
CA PRO A 250 -17.66 8.17 1.07
C PRO A 250 -17.17 7.13 0.06
N LYS A 251 -16.02 7.37 -0.57
CA LYS A 251 -15.38 6.42 -1.49
C LYS A 251 -15.05 5.08 -0.83
N VAL A 252 -14.75 5.08 0.48
CA VAL A 252 -14.46 3.87 1.25
C VAL A 252 -15.74 3.07 1.50
N LEU A 253 -16.86 3.74 1.76
CA LEU A 253 -18.16 3.10 2.00
C LEU A 253 -18.82 2.57 0.73
N ALA A 254 -18.47 3.15 -0.43
CA ALA A 254 -19.04 2.82 -1.73
C ALA A 254 -18.22 1.77 -2.51
N ALA A 255 -17.06 1.37 -1.99
CA ALA A 255 -16.17 0.38 -2.60
C ALA A 255 -16.62 -1.05 -2.25
#